data_AF-A0A2N5C7H9-F1
#
_entry.id   AF-A0A2N5C7H9-F1
#
_cell.length_a   1.000
_cell.length_b   1.000
_cell.length_c   1.000
_cell.angle_alpha   90.00
_cell.angle_beta   90.00
_cell.angle_gamma   90.00
#
_symmetry.space_group_name_H-M   'P 1'
#
loop_
_entity.id
_entity.type
_entity.pdbx_description
1 polymer ?
#
loop_
_entity_poly.entity_id
_entity_poly.type
_entity_poly.pdbx_seq_one_letter_code
_entity_poly.pdbx_strand_id
1 'polypeptide(L)'
;MPEPPTYLPERLASRDAGALDALALATALARPIAFVDLETTGPDAQRDRITEIGVVEVGPDGIHEWDTLVDPQTSIPPFIQGMTGITDAMVRGQPTFASIAELLAERLQGRLFVAHNARFDYGFLKNEFRRAGVTFRADVLCTLRLSRSLFPSVERHGLDALIARFNLIPKGRHRALADAELLWQFWQKIHDLYSVDLVESAVKTLVKHASLPAGLSETALDDVPDRPGVYLFHGDDDALLYIGKSIHLRQRIRAHFSGDHTNPKEMRIARAVRRVDWRETGGEIGALLLEAHLVKTLRPLHNHQLRHNDELFAWEMVDGLPAPRLRSDRQVDFSRHPRLHGVFPSRATAKARLRALAEDHQLCLVTLMLEPTARRGNPCFARQIHRCAGACTGHESRADHRVRTLAALEALTLAPWPFDGAIAWREGEQPDQPWHVIEDWCYLGSARTLAEAEGLTALPARFDMNTYQILAPHLASLRATAVPLASARPFVLTAQVTPITPITTRIATTGETEPAATPRATLRRTVPATDVQSSLFG
;
A
#
# COMPACT_ATOMS: atom_id res chain seq x y z
N MET A 1 -37.47 10.59 -19.81
CA MET A 1 -36.10 11.10 -19.99
C MET A 1 -35.55 11.35 -18.61
N PRO A 2 -34.63 10.52 -18.07
CA PRO A 2 -34.01 10.85 -16.80
C PRO A 2 -33.11 12.08 -17.00
N GLU A 3 -33.22 13.08 -16.12
CA GLU A 3 -32.38 14.27 -16.15
C GLU A 3 -30.89 13.92 -15.97
N PRO A 4 -29.96 14.63 -16.65
CA PRO A 4 -28.54 14.38 -16.48
C PRO A 4 -28.10 14.75 -15.04
N PRO A 5 -27.32 13.89 -14.35
CA PRO A 5 -26.93 14.11 -12.96
C PRO A 5 -25.94 15.27 -12.80
N THR A 6 -26.16 16.05 -11.75
CA THR A 6 -25.44 17.27 -11.39
C THR A 6 -24.17 16.96 -10.58
N TYR A 7 -23.06 17.61 -10.94
CA TYR A 7 -22.17 18.24 -9.96
C TYR A 7 -21.62 19.55 -10.57
N LEU A 8 -21.66 20.63 -9.77
CA LEU A 8 -21.43 22.03 -10.13
C LEU A 8 -20.39 22.62 -9.17
N PRO A 9 -19.41 23.38 -9.67
CA PRO A 9 -19.22 24.70 -9.05
C PRO A 9 -19.60 25.87 -9.96
N GLU A 10 -19.42 25.76 -11.28
CA GLU A 10 -19.78 26.83 -12.22
C GLU A 10 -20.17 26.20 -13.58
N ARG A 11 -21.41 25.70 -13.72
CA ARG A 11 -21.99 25.65 -15.08
C ARG A 11 -22.07 27.08 -15.53
N LEU A 12 -21.69 27.34 -16.78
CA LEU A 12 -22.04 28.59 -17.45
C LEU A 12 -23.53 28.85 -17.15
N ALA A 13 -23.82 30.01 -16.54
CA ALA A 13 -25.19 30.48 -16.41
C ALA A 13 -25.81 30.38 -17.81
N SER A 14 -27.03 29.87 -17.90
CA SER A 14 -27.66 29.29 -19.10
C SER A 14 -27.92 30.25 -20.27
N ARG A 15 -27.04 31.24 -20.52
CA ARG A 15 -27.10 32.23 -21.59
C ARG A 15 -25.80 32.37 -22.39
N ASP A 16 -24.65 31.86 -21.93
CA ASP A 16 -23.36 32.05 -22.65
C ASP A 16 -22.76 30.78 -23.27
N ALA A 17 -23.35 29.59 -23.07
CA ALA A 17 -22.95 28.36 -23.77
C ALA A 17 -23.65 28.29 -25.14
N GLY A 18 -23.19 29.09 -26.10
CA GLY A 18 -23.46 28.80 -27.50
C GLY A 18 -22.70 27.54 -27.89
N ALA A 19 -23.36 26.58 -28.55
CA ALA A 19 -22.68 25.41 -29.12
C ALA A 19 -21.54 25.92 -30.01
N LEU A 20 -20.29 25.67 -29.61
CA LEU A 20 -19.15 25.95 -30.47
C LEU A 20 -19.22 24.96 -31.62
N ASP A 21 -19.28 25.46 -32.85
CA ASP A 21 -19.04 24.64 -34.02
C ASP A 21 -17.68 23.93 -33.88
N ALA A 22 -17.56 22.71 -34.42
CA ALA A 22 -16.39 21.86 -34.29
C ALA A 22 -15.09 22.59 -34.67
N LEU A 23 -15.16 23.41 -35.71
CA LEU A 23 -14.03 24.20 -36.21
C LEU A 23 -13.69 25.38 -35.28
N ALA A 24 -14.70 26.02 -34.70
CA ALA A 24 -14.51 27.08 -33.70
C ALA A 24 -13.86 26.52 -32.42
N LEU A 25 -14.29 25.33 -31.98
CA LEU A 25 -13.67 24.64 -30.85
C LEU A 25 -12.22 24.26 -31.17
N ALA A 26 -11.95 23.68 -32.34
CA ALA A 26 -10.60 23.31 -32.77
C ALA A 26 -9.62 24.50 -32.77
N THR A 27 -10.10 25.68 -33.19
CA THR A 27 -9.34 26.94 -33.21
C THR A 27 -9.11 27.50 -31.81
N ALA A 28 -10.03 27.26 -30.87
CA ALA A 28 -9.98 27.77 -29.51
C ALA A 28 -9.11 26.92 -28.55
N LEU A 29 -8.60 25.77 -28.99
CA LEU A 29 -7.77 24.90 -28.16
C LEU A 29 -6.43 25.56 -27.81
N ALA A 30 -5.99 25.41 -26.56
CA ALA A 30 -4.71 25.95 -26.10
C ALA A 30 -3.50 25.28 -26.78
N ARG A 31 -3.69 24.08 -27.33
CA ARG A 31 -2.71 23.31 -28.10
C ARG A 31 -3.40 22.30 -29.02
N PRO A 32 -2.76 21.85 -30.10
CA PRO A 32 -3.27 20.76 -30.91
C PRO A 32 -3.43 19.46 -30.10
N ILE A 33 -4.42 18.65 -30.48
CA ILE A 33 -4.80 17.41 -29.82
C ILE A 33 -4.83 16.29 -30.85
N ALA A 34 -4.39 15.10 -30.47
CA ALA A 34 -4.56 13.88 -31.24
C ALA A 34 -5.38 12.88 -30.42
N PHE A 35 -6.60 12.57 -30.87
CA PHE A 35 -7.40 11.48 -30.31
C PHE A 35 -6.97 10.19 -30.98
N VAL A 36 -6.56 9.21 -30.18
CA VAL A 36 -5.96 7.97 -30.66
C VAL A 36 -6.67 6.78 -30.03
N ASP A 37 -6.88 5.77 -30.84
CA ASP A 37 -7.35 4.45 -30.43
C ASP A 37 -6.61 3.39 -31.27
N LEU A 38 -6.42 2.19 -30.70
CA LEU A 38 -5.67 1.10 -31.33
C LEU A 38 -6.42 -0.22 -31.23
N GLU A 39 -6.37 -1.00 -32.31
CA GLU A 39 -6.67 -2.43 -32.25
C GLU A 39 -5.37 -3.22 -32.18
N THR A 40 -5.39 -4.33 -31.42
CA THR A 40 -4.18 -5.08 -31.07
C THR A 40 -4.43 -6.58 -31.11
N THR A 41 -3.35 -7.35 -31.26
CA THR A 41 -3.36 -8.83 -31.23
C THR A 41 -3.58 -9.42 -29.83
N GLY A 42 -3.68 -8.60 -28.79
CA GLY A 42 -3.86 -9.01 -27.40
C GLY A 42 -3.61 -7.85 -26.42
N PRO A 43 -3.83 -8.06 -25.11
CA PRO A 43 -3.83 -6.96 -24.15
C PRO A 43 -2.44 -6.53 -23.63
N ASP A 44 -1.37 -7.28 -23.94
CA ASP A 44 -0.04 -7.08 -23.37
C ASP A 44 0.88 -6.32 -24.33
N ALA A 45 1.11 -5.03 -24.07
CA ALA A 45 1.95 -4.18 -24.91
C ALA A 45 3.41 -4.67 -25.07
N GLN A 46 3.94 -5.49 -24.16
CA GLN A 46 5.32 -6.01 -24.27
C GLN A 46 5.43 -7.20 -25.23
N ARG A 47 4.37 -8.01 -25.32
CA ARG A 47 4.34 -9.23 -26.15
C ARG A 47 3.56 -9.01 -27.44
N ASP A 48 2.38 -8.45 -27.33
CA ASP A 48 1.42 -8.32 -28.40
C ASP A 48 1.78 -7.12 -29.32
N ARG A 49 1.11 -7.05 -30.46
CA ARG A 49 1.37 -6.14 -31.59
C ARG A 49 0.11 -5.36 -31.98
N ILE A 50 0.30 -4.16 -32.55
CA ILE A 50 -0.77 -3.31 -33.10
C ILE A 50 -1.24 -3.85 -34.45
N THR A 51 -2.55 -3.85 -34.70
CA THR A 51 -3.18 -4.28 -35.97
C THR A 51 -3.93 -3.16 -36.69
N GLU A 52 -4.36 -2.12 -35.98
CA GLU A 52 -4.99 -0.92 -36.57
C GLU A 52 -4.66 0.30 -35.71
N ILE A 53 -4.50 1.45 -36.34
CA ILE A 53 -4.30 2.74 -35.68
C ILE A 53 -5.34 3.71 -36.23
N GLY A 54 -6.07 4.40 -35.34
CA GLY A 54 -6.96 5.49 -35.68
C GLY A 54 -6.53 6.76 -34.98
N VAL A 55 -6.45 7.87 -35.73
CA VAL A 55 -6.04 9.17 -35.22
C VAL A 55 -7.00 10.24 -35.74
N VAL A 56 -7.57 11.02 -34.83
CA VAL A 56 -8.26 12.29 -35.15
C VAL A 56 -7.41 13.43 -34.63
N GLU A 57 -6.78 14.15 -35.54
CA GLU A 57 -5.98 15.34 -35.26
C GLU A 57 -6.88 16.57 -35.24
N VAL A 58 -6.80 17.38 -34.18
CA VAL A 58 -7.60 18.58 -34.00
C VAL A 58 -6.70 19.73 -33.59
N GLY A 59 -6.75 20.83 -34.33
CA GLY A 59 -5.97 22.03 -34.01
C GLY A 59 -6.40 23.25 -34.82
N PRO A 60 -5.63 24.36 -34.75
CA PRO A 60 -5.94 25.58 -35.47
C PRO A 60 -5.92 25.42 -37.00
N ASP A 61 -5.17 24.43 -37.51
CA ASP A 61 -5.06 24.14 -38.94
C ASP A 61 -6.23 23.29 -39.48
N GLY A 62 -7.09 22.77 -38.59
CA GLY A 62 -8.28 22.01 -38.94
C GLY A 62 -8.44 20.70 -38.16
N ILE A 63 -9.35 19.86 -38.67
CA ILE A 63 -9.63 18.51 -38.17
C ILE A 63 -9.24 17.53 -39.27
N HIS A 64 -8.37 16.57 -38.95
CA HIS A 64 -7.88 15.58 -39.90
C HIS A 64 -8.03 14.18 -39.32
N GLU A 65 -8.60 13.27 -40.11
CA GLU A 65 -8.73 11.85 -39.78
C GLU A 65 -7.64 11.07 -40.52
N TRP A 66 -6.98 10.16 -39.82
CA TRP A 66 -6.01 9.24 -40.39
C TRP A 66 -6.15 7.88 -39.75
N ASP A 67 -6.24 6.84 -40.58
CA ASP A 67 -6.29 5.46 -40.14
C ASP A 67 -5.42 4.56 -41.01
N THR A 68 -4.96 3.46 -40.42
CA THR A 68 -4.26 2.42 -41.18
C THR A 68 -4.36 1.07 -40.48
N LEU A 69 -4.56 0.01 -41.27
CA LEU A 69 -4.25 -1.34 -40.83
C LEU A 69 -2.73 -1.51 -40.80
N VAL A 70 -2.25 -2.30 -39.83
CA VAL A 70 -0.83 -2.55 -39.63
C VAL A 70 -0.59 -4.05 -39.72
N ASP A 71 0.42 -4.47 -40.48
CA ASP A 71 0.90 -5.85 -40.43
C ASP A 71 1.64 -6.06 -39.08
N PRO A 72 1.07 -6.83 -38.14
CA PRO A 72 1.67 -7.06 -36.83
C PRO A 72 2.86 -8.03 -36.89
N GLN A 73 3.11 -8.66 -38.06
CA GLN A 73 4.12 -9.69 -38.28
C GLN A 73 3.99 -10.89 -37.31
N THR A 74 2.77 -11.15 -36.83
CA THR A 74 2.39 -12.29 -35.99
C THR A 74 0.94 -12.65 -36.27
N SER A 75 0.52 -13.87 -35.92
CA SER A 75 -0.87 -14.28 -36.05
C SER A 75 -1.78 -13.55 -35.06
N ILE A 76 -2.95 -13.13 -35.51
CA ILE A 76 -4.01 -12.56 -34.67
C ILE A 76 -4.83 -13.71 -34.06
N PRO A 77 -4.94 -13.85 -32.72
CA PRO A 77 -5.73 -14.90 -32.11
C PRO A 77 -7.21 -14.88 -32.55
N PRO A 78 -7.88 -16.04 -32.79
CA PRO A 78 -9.25 -16.08 -33.28
C PRO A 78 -10.27 -15.28 -32.44
N PHE A 79 -10.09 -15.24 -31.12
CA PHE A 79 -10.97 -14.47 -30.23
C PHE A 79 -10.85 -12.95 -30.45
N ILE A 80 -9.65 -12.46 -30.80
CA ILE A 80 -9.43 -11.05 -31.14
C ILE A 80 -10.03 -10.73 -32.51
N GLN A 81 -9.86 -11.64 -33.49
CA GLN A 81 -10.49 -11.48 -34.81
C GLN A 81 -12.02 -11.41 -34.67
N GLY A 82 -12.61 -12.20 -33.78
CA GLY A 82 -14.06 -12.16 -33.51
C GLY A 82 -14.53 -10.88 -32.80
N MET A 83 -13.65 -10.20 -32.06
CA MET A 83 -13.97 -8.97 -31.33
C MET A 83 -13.81 -7.72 -32.20
N THR A 84 -12.70 -7.62 -32.93
CA THR A 84 -12.31 -6.45 -33.74
C THR A 84 -12.76 -6.56 -35.19
N GLY A 85 -13.06 -7.76 -35.66
CA GLY A 85 -13.31 -8.05 -37.07
C GLY A 85 -12.04 -8.03 -37.94
N ILE A 86 -10.86 -7.76 -37.38
CA ILE A 86 -9.59 -7.70 -38.11
C ILE A 86 -9.01 -9.10 -38.23
N THR A 87 -8.85 -9.59 -39.45
CA THR A 87 -8.32 -10.94 -39.72
C THR A 87 -6.86 -10.92 -40.18
N ASP A 88 -6.17 -12.05 -40.04
CA ASP A 88 -4.80 -12.21 -40.58
C ASP A 88 -4.72 -11.92 -42.08
N ALA A 89 -5.81 -12.13 -42.82
CA ALA A 89 -5.88 -11.83 -44.24
C ALA A 89 -5.94 -10.31 -44.53
N MET A 90 -6.58 -9.54 -43.65
CA MET A 90 -6.72 -8.08 -43.80
C MET A 90 -5.42 -7.33 -43.55
N VAL A 91 -4.65 -7.78 -42.55
CA VAL A 91 -3.38 -7.14 -42.16
C VAL A 91 -2.20 -7.60 -43.03
N ARG A 92 -2.34 -8.71 -43.77
CA ARG A 92 -1.28 -9.22 -44.64
C ARG A 92 -1.01 -8.26 -45.79
N GLY A 93 0.23 -7.81 -45.90
CA GLY A 93 0.65 -6.87 -46.96
C GLY A 93 0.31 -5.42 -46.67
N GLN A 94 -0.27 -5.13 -45.50
CA GLN A 94 -0.36 -3.77 -44.96
C GLN A 94 1.02 -3.29 -44.51
N PRO A 95 1.23 -1.97 -44.34
CA PRO A 95 2.48 -1.47 -43.80
C PRO A 95 2.79 -2.07 -42.42
N THR A 96 4.07 -2.35 -42.16
CA THR A 96 4.53 -2.67 -40.80
C THR A 96 4.59 -1.41 -39.96
N PHE A 97 4.52 -1.54 -38.63
CA PHE A 97 4.68 -0.37 -37.75
C PHE A 97 5.99 0.39 -38.03
N ALA A 98 7.10 -0.33 -38.22
CA ALA A 98 8.40 0.28 -38.50
C ALA A 98 8.36 1.18 -39.75
N SER A 99 7.63 0.79 -40.79
CA SER A 99 7.50 1.59 -42.02
C SER A 99 6.64 2.86 -41.87
N ILE A 100 5.75 2.92 -40.88
CA ILE A 100 4.89 4.09 -40.62
C ILE A 100 5.34 4.89 -39.40
N ALA A 101 6.38 4.46 -38.68
CA ALA A 101 6.79 5.05 -37.43
C ALA A 101 7.11 6.56 -37.58
N GLU A 102 7.94 6.94 -38.54
CA GLU A 102 8.30 8.36 -38.73
C GLU A 102 7.08 9.23 -39.06
N LEU A 103 6.22 8.76 -39.97
CA LEU A 103 4.97 9.45 -40.32
C LEU A 103 4.05 9.61 -39.09
N LEU A 104 3.85 8.54 -38.32
CA LEU A 104 3.01 8.60 -37.13
C LEU A 104 3.62 9.48 -36.04
N ALA A 105 4.94 9.47 -35.87
CA ALA A 105 5.62 10.34 -34.93
C ALA A 105 5.39 11.82 -35.29
N GLU A 106 5.49 12.19 -36.56
CA GLU A 106 5.20 13.55 -37.06
C GLU A 106 3.75 13.97 -36.75
N ARG A 107 2.79 13.06 -36.95
CA ARG A 107 1.37 13.29 -36.60
C ARG A 107 1.14 13.53 -35.12
N LEU A 108 1.84 12.81 -34.26
CA LEU A 108 1.64 12.89 -32.81
C LEU A 108 2.50 13.98 -32.15
N GLN A 109 3.57 14.42 -32.81
CA GLN A 109 4.53 15.36 -32.25
C GLN A 109 3.87 16.71 -31.92
N GLY A 110 4.18 17.22 -30.73
CA GLY A 110 3.69 18.52 -30.24
C GLY A 110 2.20 18.56 -29.90
N ARG A 111 1.47 17.44 -30.05
CA ARG A 111 0.04 17.34 -29.74
C ARG A 111 -0.19 16.72 -28.38
N LEU A 112 -1.31 17.06 -27.73
CA LEU A 112 -1.81 16.31 -26.58
C LEU A 112 -2.33 14.95 -27.08
N PHE A 113 -1.72 13.87 -26.61
CA PHE A 113 -2.19 12.51 -26.88
C PHE A 113 -3.41 12.21 -26.00
N VAL A 114 -4.56 11.95 -26.62
CA VAL A 114 -5.82 11.68 -25.93
C VAL A 114 -6.33 10.29 -26.32
N ALA A 115 -6.58 9.43 -25.33
CA ALA A 115 -7.15 8.11 -25.57
C ALA A 115 -8.08 7.70 -24.43
N HIS A 116 -8.95 6.71 -24.66
CA HIS A 116 -9.83 6.17 -23.63
C HIS A 116 -9.13 5.02 -22.92
N ASN A 117 -8.89 5.15 -21.61
CA ASN A 117 -7.94 4.28 -20.91
C ASN A 117 -6.52 4.38 -21.52
N ALA A 118 -6.07 5.61 -21.81
CA ALA A 118 -4.86 5.94 -22.57
C ALA A 118 -3.55 5.23 -22.20
N ARG A 119 -3.44 4.64 -21.00
CA ARG A 119 -2.31 3.77 -20.63
C ARG A 119 -2.14 2.61 -21.59
N PHE A 120 -3.26 2.06 -22.10
CA PHE A 120 -3.27 0.96 -23.04
C PHE A 120 -2.63 1.39 -24.37
N ASP A 121 -3.26 2.34 -25.06
CA ASP A 121 -2.86 2.81 -26.39
C ASP A 121 -1.45 3.40 -26.38
N TYR A 122 -1.19 4.29 -25.43
CA TYR A 122 0.12 4.92 -25.30
C TYR A 122 1.22 3.88 -25.01
N GLY A 123 0.91 2.84 -24.24
CA GLY A 123 1.85 1.75 -23.94
C GLY A 123 2.23 0.95 -25.18
N PHE A 124 1.25 0.59 -26.01
CA PHE A 124 1.47 -0.10 -27.28
C PHE A 124 2.30 0.75 -28.25
N LEU A 125 1.93 2.01 -28.46
CA LEU A 125 2.69 2.91 -29.33
C LEU A 125 4.11 3.11 -28.84
N LYS A 126 4.32 3.39 -27.54
CA LYS A 126 5.66 3.56 -26.98
C LYS A 126 6.53 2.32 -27.21
N ASN A 127 5.96 1.12 -27.10
CA ASN A 127 6.72 -0.11 -27.33
C ASN A 127 7.03 -0.36 -28.81
N GLU A 128 6.06 -0.12 -29.71
CA GLU A 128 6.29 -0.26 -31.15
C GLU A 128 7.29 0.80 -31.68
N PHE A 129 7.21 2.04 -31.21
CA PHE A 129 8.22 3.07 -31.50
C PHE A 129 9.61 2.66 -31.03
N ARG A 130 9.71 2.12 -29.81
CA ARG A 130 10.98 1.59 -29.28
C ARG A 130 11.52 0.45 -30.15
N ARG A 131 10.66 -0.48 -30.59
CA ARG A 131 11.03 -1.57 -31.52
C ARG A 131 11.54 -1.03 -32.86
N ALA A 132 10.95 0.06 -33.35
CA ALA A 132 11.37 0.76 -34.56
C ALA A 132 12.60 1.67 -34.36
N GLY A 133 13.17 1.76 -33.15
CA GLY A 133 14.32 2.61 -32.86
C GLY A 133 13.98 4.11 -32.72
N VAL A 134 12.70 4.46 -32.63
CA VAL A 134 12.23 5.84 -32.51
C VAL A 134 11.88 6.13 -31.05
N THR A 135 12.38 7.25 -30.52
CA THR A 135 11.98 7.70 -29.18
C THR A 135 10.69 8.51 -29.27
N PHE A 136 9.61 7.98 -28.72
CA PHE A 136 8.31 8.65 -28.70
C PHE A 136 7.92 9.12 -27.29
N ARG A 137 7.54 10.40 -27.19
CA ARG A 137 7.06 11.05 -25.98
C ARG A 137 5.94 12.03 -26.33
N ALA A 138 4.91 12.07 -25.51
CA ALA A 138 3.80 13.01 -25.64
C ALA A 138 3.20 13.29 -24.27
N ASP A 139 2.58 14.46 -24.09
CA ASP A 139 1.68 14.67 -22.98
C ASP A 139 0.44 13.81 -23.18
N VAL A 140 0.04 13.04 -22.16
CA VAL A 140 -1.05 12.06 -22.26
C VAL A 140 -2.23 12.46 -21.38
N LEU A 141 -3.42 12.44 -21.98
CA LEU A 141 -4.68 12.59 -21.29
C LEU A 141 -5.56 11.35 -21.50
N CYS A 142 -6.10 10.83 -20.40
CA CYS A 142 -7.04 9.72 -20.41
C CYS A 142 -8.47 10.24 -20.28
N THR A 143 -9.31 10.06 -21.31
CA THR A 143 -10.70 10.56 -21.32
C THR A 143 -11.57 9.90 -20.25
N LEU A 144 -11.27 8.67 -19.84
CA LEU A 144 -11.90 8.00 -18.71
C LEU A 144 -11.62 8.74 -17.39
N ARG A 145 -10.38 9.18 -17.16
CA ARG A 145 -10.02 10.00 -15.99
C ARG A 145 -10.64 11.39 -16.07
N LEU A 146 -10.64 12.00 -17.24
CA LEU A 146 -11.29 13.29 -17.47
C LEU A 146 -12.79 13.22 -17.15
N SER A 147 -13.47 12.19 -17.67
CA SER A 147 -14.89 11.98 -17.40
C SER A 147 -15.17 11.77 -15.91
N ARG A 148 -14.34 11.00 -15.19
CA ARG A 148 -14.46 10.85 -13.71
C ARG A 148 -14.27 12.18 -12.97
N SER A 149 -13.32 12.99 -13.43
CA SER A 149 -13.05 14.30 -12.84
C SER A 149 -14.21 15.28 -13.04
N LEU A 150 -14.82 15.27 -14.23
CA LEU A 150 -15.91 16.18 -14.58
C LEU A 150 -17.27 15.69 -14.03
N PHE A 151 -17.47 14.38 -13.93
CA PHE A 151 -18.75 13.76 -13.53
C PHE A 151 -18.57 12.73 -12.40
N PRO A 152 -18.09 13.14 -11.20
CA PRO A 152 -17.71 12.22 -10.13
C PRO A 152 -18.87 11.42 -9.53
N SER A 153 -20.12 11.88 -9.71
CA SER A 153 -21.33 11.21 -9.23
C SER A 153 -21.79 10.06 -10.12
N VAL A 154 -21.14 9.83 -11.27
CA VAL A 154 -21.54 8.76 -12.18
C VAL A 154 -20.71 7.50 -11.98
N GLU A 155 -21.36 6.34 -11.96
CA GLU A 155 -20.67 5.08 -11.64
C GLU A 155 -19.80 4.55 -12.78
N ARG A 156 -20.27 4.66 -14.04
CA ARG A 156 -19.61 4.05 -15.21
C ARG A 156 -19.00 5.12 -16.10
N HIS A 157 -17.74 4.95 -16.51
CA HIS A 157 -17.04 5.90 -17.39
C HIS A 157 -16.33 5.22 -18.57
N GLY A 158 -16.64 3.95 -18.85
CA GLY A 158 -16.16 3.28 -20.06
C GLY A 158 -16.75 3.91 -21.32
N LEU A 159 -16.15 3.64 -22.48
CA LEU A 159 -16.53 4.26 -23.74
C LEU A 159 -18.03 4.07 -24.06
N ASP A 160 -18.55 2.85 -23.90
CA ASP A 160 -19.99 2.59 -24.12
C ASP A 160 -20.89 3.40 -23.17
N ALA A 161 -20.43 3.68 -21.94
CA ALA A 161 -21.16 4.53 -21.01
C ALA A 161 -21.11 6.01 -21.40
N LEU A 162 -20.03 6.45 -22.06
CA LEU A 162 -19.95 7.79 -22.65
C LEU A 162 -20.88 7.90 -23.86
N ILE A 163 -20.87 6.91 -24.75
CA ILE A 163 -21.77 6.83 -25.91
C ILE A 163 -23.22 7.00 -25.46
N ALA A 164 -23.65 6.18 -24.50
CA ALA A 164 -25.01 6.21 -23.99
C ALA A 164 -25.36 7.52 -23.27
N ARG A 165 -24.42 8.12 -22.52
CA ARG A 165 -24.69 9.34 -21.73
C ARG A 165 -24.79 10.59 -22.59
N PHE A 166 -23.91 10.72 -23.57
CA PHE A 166 -23.79 11.92 -24.39
C PHE A 166 -24.46 11.79 -25.76
N ASN A 167 -25.16 10.66 -26.01
CA ASN A 167 -25.74 10.31 -27.30
C ASN A 167 -24.71 10.46 -28.43
N LEU A 168 -23.51 9.91 -28.23
CA LEU A 168 -22.49 9.88 -29.27
C LEU A 168 -22.91 8.92 -30.37
N ILE A 169 -22.53 9.22 -31.61
CA ILE A 169 -22.94 8.44 -32.79
C ILE A 169 -21.74 7.61 -33.26
N PRO A 170 -21.70 6.30 -32.95
CA PRO A 170 -20.64 5.43 -33.46
C PRO A 170 -20.84 5.14 -34.95
N LYS A 171 -19.82 5.37 -35.77
CA LYS A 171 -19.79 4.89 -37.18
C LYS A 171 -19.44 3.40 -37.29
N GLY A 172 -18.92 2.83 -36.20
CA GLY A 172 -18.58 1.43 -35.98
C GLY A 172 -18.01 1.29 -34.57
N ARG A 173 -18.13 0.13 -33.92
CA ARG A 173 -17.44 -0.16 -32.64
C ARG A 173 -16.31 -1.14 -32.90
N HIS A 174 -15.23 -1.03 -32.13
CA HIS A 174 -14.04 -1.88 -32.27
C HIS A 174 -13.36 -1.72 -33.63
N ARG A 175 -13.32 -0.46 -34.08
CA ARG A 175 -12.53 0.02 -35.20
C ARG A 175 -11.85 1.29 -34.74
N ALA A 176 -10.53 1.33 -34.88
CA ALA A 176 -9.70 2.32 -34.21
C ALA A 176 -10.12 3.76 -34.53
N LEU A 177 -10.34 4.10 -35.81
CA LEU A 177 -10.73 5.46 -36.18
C LEU A 177 -12.12 5.82 -35.64
N ALA A 178 -13.08 4.91 -35.72
CA ALA A 178 -14.44 5.16 -35.25
C ALA A 178 -14.49 5.40 -33.74
N ASP A 179 -13.64 4.70 -32.98
CA ASP A 179 -13.53 4.89 -31.54
C ASP A 179 -12.77 6.19 -31.18
N ALA A 180 -11.74 6.56 -31.92
CA ALA A 180 -11.07 7.86 -31.79
C ALA A 180 -12.03 9.04 -32.08
N GLU A 181 -12.89 8.92 -33.11
CA GLU A 181 -13.94 9.90 -33.41
C GLU A 181 -14.94 10.05 -32.25
N LEU A 182 -15.30 8.98 -31.56
CA LEU A 182 -16.17 9.06 -30.38
C LEU A 182 -15.52 9.88 -29.26
N LEU A 183 -14.20 9.84 -29.12
CA LEU A 183 -13.49 10.67 -28.14
C LEU A 183 -13.53 12.14 -28.52
N TRP A 184 -13.42 12.45 -29.82
CA TRP A 184 -13.63 13.80 -30.32
C TRP A 184 -15.07 14.28 -30.09
N GLN A 185 -16.08 13.46 -30.38
CA GLN A 185 -17.48 13.79 -30.08
C GLN A 185 -17.70 14.02 -28.58
N PHE A 186 -17.10 13.19 -27.72
CA PHE A 186 -17.14 13.40 -26.27
C PHE A 186 -16.50 14.73 -25.87
N TRP A 187 -15.35 15.08 -26.47
CA TRP A 187 -14.68 16.35 -26.25
C TRP A 187 -15.58 17.54 -26.62
N GLN A 188 -16.25 17.50 -27.77
CA GLN A 188 -17.22 18.53 -28.16
C GLN A 188 -18.36 18.62 -27.13
N LYS A 189 -18.91 17.48 -26.70
CA LYS A 189 -20.03 17.43 -25.75
C LYS A 189 -19.69 17.96 -24.36
N ILE A 190 -18.45 17.80 -23.88
CA ILE A 190 -18.07 18.41 -22.60
C ILE A 190 -17.92 19.93 -22.71
N HIS A 191 -17.55 20.47 -23.88
CA HIS A 191 -17.51 21.92 -24.12
C HIS A 191 -18.90 22.53 -24.36
N ASP A 192 -19.91 21.73 -24.73
CA ASP A 192 -21.33 22.15 -24.67
C ASP A 192 -21.78 22.38 -23.20
N LEU A 193 -21.10 21.76 -22.22
CA LEU A 193 -21.50 21.75 -20.80
C LEU A 193 -20.62 22.63 -19.90
N TYR A 194 -19.35 22.80 -20.25
CA TYR A 194 -18.33 23.47 -19.46
C TYR A 194 -17.52 24.45 -20.33
N SER A 195 -17.07 25.54 -19.72
CA SER A 195 -16.19 26.49 -20.42
C SER A 195 -14.85 25.85 -20.79
N VAL A 196 -14.22 26.40 -21.84
CA VAL A 196 -12.89 25.94 -22.29
C VAL A 196 -11.87 26.00 -21.15
N ASP A 197 -11.87 27.07 -20.35
CA ASP A 197 -10.95 27.25 -19.23
C ASP A 197 -11.10 26.19 -18.13
N LEU A 198 -12.33 25.77 -17.82
CA LEU A 198 -12.58 24.74 -16.81
C LEU A 198 -12.04 23.39 -17.27
N VAL A 199 -12.34 23.01 -18.52
CA VAL A 199 -11.83 21.76 -19.11
C VAL A 199 -10.30 21.80 -19.18
N GLU A 200 -9.70 22.91 -19.63
CA GLU A 200 -8.25 23.10 -19.67
C GLU A 200 -7.60 22.98 -18.27
N SER A 201 -8.24 23.51 -17.23
CA SER A 201 -7.76 23.36 -15.85
C SER A 201 -7.76 21.89 -15.39
N ALA A 202 -8.83 21.16 -15.70
CA ALA A 202 -8.93 19.72 -15.42
C ALA A 202 -7.86 18.93 -16.21
N VAL A 203 -7.65 19.25 -17.48
CA VAL A 203 -6.62 18.64 -18.33
C VAL A 203 -5.23 18.89 -17.77
N LYS A 204 -4.88 20.15 -17.44
CA LYS A 204 -3.58 20.51 -16.85
C LYS A 204 -3.31 19.73 -15.56
N THR A 205 -4.34 19.55 -14.73
CA THR A 205 -4.24 18.76 -13.50
C THR A 205 -3.95 17.30 -13.83
N LEU A 206 -4.75 16.67 -14.70
CA LEU A 206 -4.63 15.26 -15.04
C LEU A 206 -3.32 14.89 -15.77
N VAL A 207 -2.83 15.76 -16.65
CA VAL A 207 -1.56 15.59 -17.38
C VAL A 207 -0.36 15.68 -16.41
N LYS A 208 -0.38 16.61 -15.44
CA LYS A 208 0.68 16.71 -14.41
C LYS A 208 0.77 15.48 -13.52
N HIS A 209 -0.35 14.81 -13.23
CA HIS A 209 -0.44 13.64 -12.35
C HIS A 209 -0.01 12.30 -12.99
N ALA A 210 0.44 12.30 -14.24
CA ALA A 210 0.93 11.09 -14.94
C ALA A 210 2.45 10.91 -14.89
N SER A 211 3.19 11.77 -14.17
CA SER A 211 4.66 11.80 -14.18
C SER A 211 5.27 11.03 -13.02
N LEU A 212 6.31 10.25 -13.32
CA LEU A 212 7.25 9.76 -12.31
C LEU A 212 7.93 10.96 -11.62
N PRO A 213 8.38 10.82 -10.35
CA PRO A 213 9.18 11.84 -9.70
C PRO A 213 10.40 12.23 -10.55
N ALA A 214 10.77 13.51 -10.55
CA ALA A 214 11.85 14.04 -11.40
C ALA A 214 13.20 13.34 -11.24
N GLY A 215 13.42 12.65 -10.12
CA GLY A 215 14.64 11.88 -9.84
C GLY A 215 14.60 10.41 -10.31
N LEU A 216 13.50 9.93 -10.91
CA LEU A 216 13.39 8.59 -11.48
C LEU A 216 13.37 8.69 -13.01
N SER A 217 14.12 7.80 -13.67
CA SER A 217 14.05 7.71 -15.14
C SER A 217 12.66 7.25 -15.57
N GLU A 218 12.23 7.66 -16.77
CA GLU A 218 10.92 7.29 -17.29
C GLU A 218 10.71 5.79 -17.52
N THR A 219 11.80 5.01 -17.53
CA THR A 219 11.81 3.55 -17.67
C THR A 219 12.03 2.83 -16.34
N ALA A 220 12.17 3.56 -15.22
CA ALA A 220 12.52 2.98 -13.92
C ALA A 220 11.53 1.93 -13.41
N LEU A 221 10.30 1.89 -13.97
CA LEU A 221 9.27 0.93 -13.60
C LEU A 221 8.95 -0.10 -14.70
N ASP A 222 9.66 -0.10 -15.82
CA ASP A 222 9.36 -0.97 -16.97
C ASP A 222 9.61 -2.45 -16.62
N ASP A 223 10.67 -2.72 -15.85
CA ASP A 223 11.09 -4.08 -15.46
C ASP A 223 10.39 -4.62 -14.20
N VAL A 224 9.67 -3.76 -13.47
CA VAL A 224 8.94 -4.18 -12.27
C VAL A 224 7.84 -5.15 -12.69
N PRO A 225 7.79 -6.40 -12.21
CA PRO A 225 6.75 -7.35 -12.58
C PRO A 225 5.41 -6.98 -11.94
N ASP A 226 4.29 -7.42 -12.53
CA ASP A 226 2.99 -7.33 -11.87
C ASP A 226 2.67 -8.64 -11.15
N ARG A 227 3.44 -8.92 -10.10
CA ARG A 227 3.39 -10.13 -9.27
C ARG A 227 3.44 -9.77 -7.78
N PRO A 228 3.15 -10.71 -6.87
CA PRO A 228 3.32 -10.50 -5.44
C PRO A 228 4.78 -10.24 -5.04
N GLY A 229 4.96 -9.38 -4.05
CA GLY A 229 6.28 -9.12 -3.49
C GLY A 229 6.37 -7.84 -2.66
N VAL A 230 7.62 -7.44 -2.43
CA VAL A 230 8.00 -6.27 -1.64
C VAL A 230 8.80 -5.30 -2.50
N TYR A 231 8.51 -4.01 -2.41
CA TYR A 231 9.25 -2.93 -3.05
C TYR A 231 9.94 -2.04 -2.02
N LEU A 232 11.07 -1.47 -2.41
CA LEU A 232 11.92 -0.61 -1.61
C LEU A 232 12.12 0.70 -2.36
N PHE A 233 11.87 1.82 -1.69
CA PHE A 233 12.12 3.15 -2.20
C PHE A 233 13.39 3.71 -1.59
N HIS A 234 14.31 4.11 -2.45
CA HIS A 234 15.59 4.69 -2.12
C HIS A 234 15.60 6.15 -2.57
N GLY A 235 16.16 7.02 -1.73
CA GLY A 235 16.29 8.45 -1.99
C GLY A 235 17.68 8.83 -2.45
N ASP A 236 18.04 10.09 -2.21
CA ASP A 236 19.40 10.59 -2.40
C ASP A 236 20.39 9.81 -1.50
N ASP A 237 21.63 9.66 -1.96
CA ASP A 237 22.71 8.90 -1.29
C ASP A 237 22.35 7.43 -0.95
N ASP A 238 21.46 6.83 -1.74
CA ASP A 238 20.93 5.46 -1.53
C ASP A 238 20.22 5.26 -0.17
N ALA A 239 19.75 6.35 0.44
CA ALA A 239 19.03 6.30 1.71
C ALA A 239 17.72 5.53 1.57
N LEU A 240 17.54 4.46 2.33
CA LEU A 240 16.32 3.66 2.32
C LEU A 240 15.15 4.42 2.97
N LEU A 241 14.22 4.90 2.15
CA LEU A 241 13.11 5.75 2.55
C LEU A 241 11.93 4.92 3.09
N TYR A 242 11.54 3.90 2.35
CA TYR A 242 10.30 3.16 2.59
C TYR A 242 10.36 1.74 2.02
N ILE A 243 9.72 0.81 2.71
CA ILE A 243 9.47 -0.55 2.22
C ILE A 243 7.96 -0.79 2.25
N GLY A 244 7.40 -1.37 1.19
CA GLY A 244 6.01 -1.81 1.19
C GLY A 244 5.78 -3.09 0.40
N LYS A 245 4.61 -3.70 0.60
CA LYS A 245 4.18 -4.93 -0.09
C LYS A 245 3.07 -4.72 -1.11
N SER A 246 2.89 -5.67 -2.02
CA SER A 246 1.71 -5.79 -2.86
C SER A 246 1.56 -7.19 -3.45
N ILE A 247 0.33 -7.55 -3.85
CA ILE A 247 0.08 -8.66 -4.79
C ILE A 247 0.24 -8.24 -6.27
N HIS A 248 0.27 -6.92 -6.55
CA HIS A 248 0.47 -6.30 -7.87
C HIS A 248 1.56 -5.22 -7.77
N LEU A 249 2.83 -5.62 -7.72
CA LEU A 249 3.98 -4.74 -7.48
C LEU A 249 3.98 -3.50 -8.39
N ARG A 250 3.90 -3.69 -9.70
CA ARG A 250 3.93 -2.60 -10.69
C ARG A 250 2.78 -1.62 -10.48
N GLN A 251 1.55 -2.11 -10.28
CA GLN A 251 0.40 -1.24 -10.03
C GLN A 251 0.55 -0.44 -8.73
N ARG A 252 1.00 -1.10 -7.65
CA ARG A 252 1.14 -0.47 -6.34
C ARG A 252 2.23 0.59 -6.32
N ILE A 253 3.38 0.33 -6.94
CA ILE A 253 4.46 1.31 -7.05
C ILE A 253 3.99 2.54 -7.85
N ARG A 254 3.28 2.34 -8.97
CA ARG A 254 2.71 3.46 -9.75
C ARG A 254 1.70 4.28 -8.94
N ALA A 255 0.91 3.64 -8.08
CA ALA A 255 -0.04 4.32 -7.21
C ALA A 255 0.63 5.28 -6.22
N HIS A 256 1.91 5.05 -5.85
CA HIS A 256 2.69 5.99 -5.04
C HIS A 256 3.13 7.25 -5.79
N PHE A 257 2.98 7.29 -7.12
CA PHE A 257 3.39 8.42 -7.95
C PHE A 257 2.20 9.09 -8.66
N SER A 258 1.07 8.40 -8.79
CA SER A 258 -0.19 9.03 -9.21
C SER A 258 -0.68 9.93 -8.09
N GLY A 259 -0.66 11.25 -8.30
CA GLY A 259 -0.79 12.30 -7.29
C GLY A 259 -2.10 12.43 -6.50
N ASP A 260 -2.82 11.35 -6.24
CA ASP A 260 -4.02 11.27 -5.39
C ASP A 260 -3.67 11.14 -3.88
N HIS A 261 -2.54 11.70 -3.43
CA HIS A 261 -2.15 11.57 -2.02
C HIS A 261 -2.92 12.55 -1.14
N THR A 262 -4.01 12.06 -0.54
CA THR A 262 -4.63 12.66 0.65
C THR A 262 -3.69 12.60 1.87
N ASN A 263 -2.56 11.87 1.78
CA ASN A 263 -1.59 11.66 2.85
C ASN A 263 -0.27 12.45 2.61
N PRO A 264 0.04 13.49 3.41
CA PRO A 264 1.28 14.28 3.31
C PRO A 264 2.58 13.48 3.48
N LYS A 265 2.52 12.28 4.07
CA LYS A 265 3.67 11.38 4.20
C LYS A 265 4.00 10.69 2.87
N GLU A 266 2.99 10.18 2.17
CA GLU A 266 3.17 9.51 0.88
C GLU A 266 3.70 10.49 -0.18
N MET A 267 3.18 11.72 -0.20
CA MET A 267 3.67 12.76 -1.10
C MET A 267 5.16 13.09 -0.87
N ARG A 268 5.62 13.10 0.40
CA ARG A 268 7.03 13.34 0.73
C ARG A 268 7.92 12.19 0.25
N ILE A 269 7.50 10.95 0.48
CA ILE A 269 8.21 9.77 0.00
C ILE A 269 8.30 9.82 -1.52
N ALA A 270 7.18 10.00 -2.21
CA ALA A 270 7.09 10.06 -3.67
C ALA A 270 8.07 11.07 -4.28
N ARG A 271 8.16 12.29 -3.72
CA ARG A 271 9.10 13.33 -4.19
C ARG A 271 10.57 13.01 -3.92
N ALA A 272 10.86 12.24 -2.88
CA ALA A 272 12.22 11.91 -2.47
C ALA A 272 12.78 10.67 -3.19
N VAL A 273 11.95 9.84 -3.83
CA VAL A 273 12.43 8.61 -4.49
C VAL A 273 13.37 8.93 -5.66
N ARG A 274 14.47 8.17 -5.73
CA ARG A 274 15.50 8.16 -6.80
C ARG A 274 15.74 6.78 -7.39
N ARG A 275 15.50 5.71 -6.61
CA ARG A 275 15.59 4.32 -7.08
C ARG A 275 14.48 3.47 -6.46
N VAL A 276 13.98 2.52 -7.23
CA VAL A 276 13.01 1.52 -6.79
C VAL A 276 13.61 0.14 -6.97
N ASP A 277 13.73 -0.60 -5.87
CA ASP A 277 14.12 -2.01 -5.89
C ASP A 277 12.90 -2.88 -5.51
N TRP A 278 12.92 -4.16 -5.88
CA TRP A 278 11.84 -5.10 -5.52
C TRP A 278 12.35 -6.52 -5.29
N ARG A 279 11.53 -7.31 -4.61
CA ARG A 279 11.74 -8.75 -4.37
C ARG A 279 10.40 -9.46 -4.53
N GLU A 280 10.37 -10.43 -5.44
CA GLU A 280 9.18 -11.24 -5.74
C GLU A 280 8.93 -12.30 -4.65
N THR A 281 7.66 -12.65 -4.46
CA THR A 281 7.22 -13.72 -3.54
C THR A 281 6.18 -14.61 -4.23
N GLY A 282 5.94 -15.80 -3.67
CA GLY A 282 4.96 -16.75 -4.23
C GLY A 282 3.51 -16.26 -4.13
N GLY A 283 3.21 -15.45 -3.12
CA GLY A 283 1.89 -14.86 -2.92
C GLY A 283 1.90 -13.75 -1.86
N GLU A 284 0.74 -13.51 -1.27
CA GLU A 284 0.50 -12.44 -0.29
C GLU A 284 1.17 -12.73 1.06
N ILE A 285 1.13 -13.97 1.54
CA ILE A 285 1.71 -14.37 2.83
C ILE A 285 3.23 -14.17 2.80
N GLY A 286 3.89 -14.59 1.73
CA GLY A 286 5.30 -14.37 1.50
C GLY A 286 5.64 -12.88 1.46
N ALA A 287 4.82 -12.05 0.81
CA ALA A 287 5.02 -10.61 0.76
C ALA A 287 4.87 -9.95 2.16
N LEU A 288 3.91 -10.40 2.95
CA LEU A 288 3.71 -9.97 4.34
C LEU A 288 4.90 -10.31 5.24
N LEU A 289 5.39 -11.56 5.17
CA LEU A 289 6.55 -12.02 5.93
C LEU A 289 7.82 -11.25 5.56
N LEU A 290 8.08 -11.14 4.26
CA LEU A 290 9.27 -10.48 3.75
C LEU A 290 9.27 -8.98 4.07
N GLU A 291 8.13 -8.29 3.95
CA GLU A 291 8.02 -6.87 4.32
C GLU A 291 8.29 -6.68 5.82
N ALA A 292 7.65 -7.49 6.68
CA ALA A 292 7.84 -7.41 8.13
C ALA A 292 9.31 -7.62 8.52
N HIS A 293 9.98 -8.59 7.90
CA HIS A 293 11.39 -8.88 8.11
C HIS A 293 12.32 -7.76 7.63
N LEU A 294 12.10 -7.25 6.40
CA LEU A 294 12.96 -6.21 5.83
C LEU A 294 12.79 -4.88 6.57
N VAL A 295 11.58 -4.53 7.02
CA VAL A 295 11.38 -3.30 7.80
C VAL A 295 12.10 -3.38 9.14
N LYS A 296 12.11 -4.53 9.81
CA LYS A 296 12.83 -4.72 11.09
C LYS A 296 14.35 -4.69 10.93
N THR A 297 14.83 -5.31 9.86
CA THR A 297 16.27 -5.48 9.59
C THR A 297 16.89 -4.20 9.02
N LEU A 298 16.23 -3.57 8.04
CA LEU A 298 16.76 -2.41 7.31
C LEU A 298 16.31 -1.06 7.87
N ARG A 299 15.26 -1.03 8.71
CA ARG A 299 14.78 0.16 9.44
C ARG A 299 14.65 1.42 8.56
N PRO A 300 13.85 1.36 7.47
CA PRO A 300 13.65 2.48 6.56
C PRO A 300 13.11 3.71 7.30
N LEU A 301 13.47 4.91 6.81
CA LEU A 301 13.18 6.18 7.47
C LEU A 301 11.69 6.38 7.80
N HIS A 302 10.80 5.95 6.89
CA HIS A 302 9.37 6.23 6.98
C HIS A 302 8.51 5.05 7.46
N ASN A 303 9.01 3.83 7.66
CA ASN A 303 8.20 2.76 8.27
C ASN A 303 8.26 2.87 9.80
N HIS A 304 7.17 3.34 10.41
CA HIS A 304 7.07 3.48 11.86
C HIS A 304 6.32 2.32 12.54
N GLN A 305 5.40 1.64 11.84
CA GLN A 305 4.43 0.69 12.43
C GLN A 305 4.94 -0.74 12.62
N LEU A 306 6.16 -1.06 12.16
CA LEU A 306 6.74 -2.41 12.24
C LEU A 306 8.04 -2.47 13.06
N ARG A 307 8.34 -1.41 13.84
CA ARG A 307 9.54 -1.37 14.68
C ARG A 307 9.44 -2.44 15.77
N HIS A 308 10.60 -3.01 16.12
CA HIS A 308 10.71 -4.10 17.08
C HIS A 308 10.05 -3.72 18.41
N ASN A 309 9.24 -4.61 18.98
CA ASN A 309 8.85 -4.50 20.39
C ASN A 309 10.04 -4.96 21.23
N ASP A 310 10.41 -4.19 22.26
CA ASP A 310 11.52 -4.55 23.15
C ASP A 310 11.19 -5.75 24.04
N GLU A 311 9.91 -5.98 24.32
CA GLU A 311 9.37 -7.01 25.20
C GLU A 311 7.91 -7.28 24.78
N LEU A 312 7.52 -8.55 24.68
CA LEU A 312 6.15 -8.99 24.42
C LEU A 312 5.51 -9.54 25.70
N PHE A 313 4.18 -9.45 25.77
CA PHE A 313 3.42 -9.91 26.92
C PHE A 313 2.28 -10.85 26.53
N ALA A 314 2.03 -11.85 27.36
CA ALA A 314 0.93 -12.79 27.22
C ALA A 314 0.33 -13.11 28.60
N TRP A 315 -0.96 -13.43 28.65
CA TRP A 315 -1.60 -13.88 29.89
C TRP A 315 -1.43 -15.38 30.04
N GLU A 316 -1.05 -15.84 31.23
CA GLU A 316 -1.01 -17.26 31.58
C GLU A 316 -1.98 -17.54 32.72
N MET A 317 -2.88 -18.49 32.52
CA MET A 317 -3.74 -19.00 33.59
C MET A 317 -3.00 -20.04 34.43
N VAL A 318 -2.24 -19.56 35.41
CA VAL A 318 -1.51 -20.43 36.35
C VAL A 318 -2.49 -21.17 37.27
N ASP A 319 -2.25 -22.46 37.48
CA ASP A 319 -3.07 -23.30 38.36
C ASP A 319 -3.09 -22.78 39.80
N GLY A 320 -4.26 -22.84 40.44
CA GLY A 320 -4.46 -22.37 41.82
C GLY A 320 -4.57 -20.86 42.01
N LEU A 321 -4.27 -20.02 40.99
CA LEU A 321 -4.43 -18.57 41.10
C LEU A 321 -5.85 -18.10 40.69
N PRO A 322 -6.41 -17.07 41.35
CA PRO A 322 -7.74 -16.56 41.00
C PRO A 322 -7.75 -15.68 39.74
N ALA A 323 -6.59 -15.25 39.24
CA ALA A 323 -6.46 -14.36 38.08
C ALA A 323 -5.31 -14.82 37.16
N PRO A 324 -5.37 -14.48 35.86
CA PRO A 324 -4.24 -14.70 34.95
C PRO A 324 -3.02 -13.88 35.38
N ARG A 325 -1.83 -14.46 35.19
CA ARG A 325 -0.56 -13.77 35.41
C ARG A 325 -0.02 -13.26 34.07
N LEU A 326 0.43 -12.01 34.04
CA LEU A 326 1.10 -11.47 32.86
C LEU A 326 2.54 -12.01 32.79
N ARG A 327 2.89 -12.66 31.68
CA ARG A 327 4.23 -13.16 31.37
C ARG A 327 4.90 -12.29 30.32
N SER A 328 6.23 -12.27 30.36
CA SER A 328 7.07 -11.67 29.33
C SER A 328 7.76 -12.76 28.51
N ASP A 329 7.95 -12.49 27.22
CA ASP A 329 8.77 -13.30 26.31
C ASP A 329 10.25 -13.40 26.72
N ARG A 330 10.72 -12.52 27.62
CA ARG A 330 12.05 -12.61 28.25
C ARG A 330 12.14 -13.69 29.33
N GLN A 331 10.99 -14.18 29.80
CA GLN A 331 10.89 -15.14 30.92
C GLN A 331 10.31 -16.48 30.49
N VAL A 332 9.50 -16.48 29.43
CA VAL A 332 8.76 -17.64 28.94
C VAL A 332 8.91 -17.68 27.43
N ASP A 333 9.18 -18.85 26.88
CA ASP A 333 9.19 -19.05 25.44
C ASP A 333 7.75 -19.04 24.89
N PHE A 334 7.38 -17.95 24.22
CA PHE A 334 6.03 -17.80 23.66
C PHE A 334 5.79 -18.72 22.48
N SER A 335 6.84 -19.26 21.85
CA SER A 335 6.69 -20.12 20.69
C SER A 335 6.15 -21.49 21.04
N ARG A 336 6.52 -22.04 22.20
CA ARG A 336 6.20 -23.43 22.59
C ARG A 336 5.35 -23.55 23.84
N HIS A 337 5.17 -22.49 24.63
CA HIS A 337 4.42 -22.57 25.87
C HIS A 337 2.90 -22.73 25.63
N PRO A 338 2.25 -23.82 26.10
CA PRO A 338 0.91 -24.21 25.66
C PRO A 338 -0.25 -23.43 26.32
N ARG A 339 0.02 -22.59 27.32
CA ARG A 339 -1.00 -21.93 28.15
C ARG A 339 -0.95 -20.40 28.12
N LEU A 340 -0.54 -19.83 26.99
CA LEU A 340 -0.49 -18.39 26.79
C LEU A 340 -1.72 -17.90 26.05
N HIS A 341 -2.24 -16.74 26.46
CA HIS A 341 -3.41 -16.10 25.87
C HIS A 341 -3.09 -14.65 25.49
N GLY A 342 -3.18 -14.40 24.19
CA GLY A 342 -2.88 -13.13 23.52
C GLY A 342 -1.37 -12.83 23.47
N VAL A 343 -0.98 -12.03 22.50
CA VAL A 343 0.36 -11.43 22.42
C VAL A 343 0.20 -9.93 22.31
N PHE A 344 0.84 -9.20 23.22
CA PHE A 344 0.67 -7.77 23.35
C PHE A 344 2.02 -7.05 23.34
N PRO A 345 2.13 -5.89 22.65
CA PRO A 345 3.36 -5.11 22.59
C PRO A 345 3.67 -4.37 23.90
N SER A 346 2.71 -4.28 24.82
CA SER A 346 2.90 -3.61 26.12
C SER A 346 2.03 -4.20 27.22
N ARG A 347 2.46 -4.01 28.48
CA ARG A 347 1.65 -4.32 29.67
C ARG A 347 0.31 -3.57 29.67
N ALA A 348 0.29 -2.34 29.14
CA ALA A 348 -0.91 -1.51 29.07
C ALA A 348 -1.95 -2.10 28.11
N THR A 349 -1.54 -2.47 26.89
CA THR A 349 -2.43 -3.12 25.90
C THR A 349 -2.93 -4.47 26.38
N ALA A 350 -2.10 -5.26 27.07
CA ALA A 350 -2.52 -6.54 27.65
C ALA A 350 -3.61 -6.36 28.73
N LYS A 351 -3.44 -5.39 29.64
CA LYS A 351 -4.42 -5.05 30.67
C LYS A 351 -5.70 -4.47 30.08
N ALA A 352 -5.59 -3.61 29.06
CA ALA A 352 -6.75 -3.06 28.38
C ALA A 352 -7.60 -4.17 27.73
N ARG A 353 -6.96 -5.14 27.06
CA ARG A 353 -7.70 -6.29 26.49
C ARG A 353 -8.37 -7.15 27.56
N LEU A 354 -7.69 -7.42 28.68
CA LEU A 354 -8.30 -8.16 29.79
C LEU A 354 -9.49 -7.40 30.41
N ARG A 355 -9.43 -6.06 30.50
CA ARG A 355 -10.57 -5.24 30.94
C ARG A 355 -11.75 -5.33 29.97
N ALA A 356 -11.51 -5.24 28.66
CA ALA A 356 -12.56 -5.39 27.67
C ALA A 356 -13.25 -6.77 27.78
N LEU A 357 -12.47 -7.86 27.90
CA LEU A 357 -13.03 -9.19 28.16
C LEU A 357 -13.84 -9.24 29.47
N ALA A 358 -13.39 -8.55 30.50
CA ALA A 358 -14.13 -8.50 31.75
C ALA A 358 -15.47 -7.77 31.63
N GLU A 359 -15.54 -6.72 30.81
CA GLU A 359 -16.80 -6.02 30.51
C GLU A 359 -17.74 -6.91 29.68
N ASP A 360 -17.23 -7.48 28.57
CA ASP A 360 -17.99 -8.32 27.65
C ASP A 360 -18.57 -9.56 28.35
N HIS A 361 -17.82 -10.15 29.28
CA HIS A 361 -18.17 -11.38 29.98
C HIS A 361 -18.59 -11.15 31.44
N GLN A 362 -18.86 -9.92 31.88
CA GLN A 362 -19.24 -9.56 33.25
C GLN A 362 -18.32 -10.13 34.36
N LEU A 363 -17.02 -10.20 34.11
CA LEU A 363 -16.01 -10.70 35.04
C LEU A 363 -15.67 -9.63 36.08
N CYS A 364 -15.33 -10.08 37.29
CA CYS A 364 -14.96 -9.17 38.38
C CYS A 364 -13.53 -8.62 38.22
N LEU A 365 -13.41 -7.32 37.91
CA LEU A 365 -12.12 -6.61 37.80
C LEU A 365 -11.25 -6.70 39.06
N VAL A 366 -11.88 -6.77 40.24
CA VAL A 366 -11.17 -6.95 41.52
C VAL A 366 -10.56 -8.33 41.62
N THR A 367 -11.32 -9.39 41.29
CA THR A 367 -10.79 -10.77 41.31
C THR A 367 -9.70 -10.95 40.27
N LEU A 368 -9.80 -10.27 39.12
CA LEU A 368 -8.75 -10.19 38.10
C LEU A 368 -7.54 -9.32 38.49
N MET A 369 -7.55 -8.71 39.68
CA MET A 369 -6.50 -7.81 40.18
C MET A 369 -6.24 -6.59 39.28
N LEU A 370 -7.26 -6.12 38.56
CA LEU A 370 -7.21 -4.93 37.70
C LEU A 370 -7.64 -3.65 38.43
N GLU A 371 -8.35 -3.79 39.55
CA GLU A 371 -8.84 -2.71 40.41
C GLU A 371 -8.89 -3.15 41.88
N PRO A 372 -8.65 -2.25 42.85
CA PRO A 372 -8.92 -2.52 44.27
C PRO A 372 -10.41 -2.32 44.61
N THR A 373 -10.88 -2.91 45.71
CA THR A 373 -12.14 -2.47 46.35
C THR A 373 -11.86 -1.33 47.32
N ALA A 374 -12.85 -0.47 47.55
CA ALA A 374 -12.75 0.60 48.55
C ALA A 374 -12.56 0.07 49.98
N ARG A 375 -13.16 -1.09 50.32
CA ARG A 375 -12.98 -1.84 51.57
C ARG A 375 -13.13 -3.34 51.31
N ARG A 376 -12.56 -4.18 52.18
CA ARG A 376 -12.69 -5.64 52.10
C ARG A 376 -14.17 -6.04 52.28
N GLY A 377 -14.72 -6.79 51.31
CA GLY A 377 -16.12 -7.20 51.31
C GLY A 377 -17.09 -6.25 50.59
N ASN A 378 -16.67 -5.04 50.20
CA ASN A 378 -17.52 -4.13 49.43
C ASN A 378 -17.61 -4.56 47.95
N PRO A 379 -18.77 -4.37 47.29
CA PRO A 379 -18.91 -4.60 45.85
C PRO A 379 -18.07 -3.62 45.03
N CYS A 380 -17.43 -4.12 43.96
CA CYS A 380 -16.78 -3.27 42.97
C CYS A 380 -17.79 -2.38 42.24
N PHE A 381 -17.34 -1.27 41.65
CA PHE A 381 -18.21 -0.34 40.91
C PHE A 381 -19.01 -1.04 39.81
N ALA A 382 -18.36 -1.89 39.01
CA ALA A 382 -19.02 -2.68 37.97
C ALA A 382 -20.17 -3.55 38.51
N ARG A 383 -20.08 -4.04 39.75
CA ARG A 383 -21.17 -4.79 40.40
C ARG A 383 -22.33 -3.88 40.78
N GLN A 384 -22.04 -2.68 41.28
CA GLN A 384 -23.08 -1.69 41.66
C GLN A 384 -23.94 -1.29 40.46
N ILE A 385 -23.36 -1.30 39.25
CA ILE A 385 -24.07 -1.01 38.00
C ILE A 385 -24.48 -2.27 37.21
N HIS A 386 -24.52 -3.44 37.87
CA HIS A 386 -24.94 -4.73 37.28
C HIS A 386 -24.13 -5.24 36.05
N ARG A 387 -22.88 -4.81 35.91
CA ARG A 387 -21.92 -5.27 34.88
C ARG A 387 -20.91 -6.30 35.39
N CYS A 388 -21.15 -6.90 36.55
CA CYS A 388 -20.25 -7.88 37.18
C CYS A 388 -21.03 -8.92 37.99
N ALA A 389 -20.67 -10.19 37.86
CA ALA A 389 -21.31 -11.31 38.55
C ALA A 389 -20.98 -11.43 40.05
N GLY A 390 -20.06 -10.60 40.57
CA GLY A 390 -19.93 -10.37 42.01
C GLY A 390 -19.00 -11.33 42.75
N ALA A 391 -17.97 -11.87 42.09
CA ALA A 391 -16.95 -12.69 42.75
C ALA A 391 -16.26 -12.01 43.95
N CYS A 392 -16.10 -10.68 43.92
CA CYS A 392 -15.54 -9.92 45.04
C CYS A 392 -16.39 -9.90 46.31
N THR A 393 -17.70 -10.16 46.20
CA THR A 393 -18.66 -10.20 47.32
C THR A 393 -19.20 -11.60 47.59
N GLY A 394 -18.66 -12.63 46.93
CA GLY A 394 -19.06 -14.03 47.13
C GLY A 394 -20.38 -14.45 46.47
N HIS A 395 -21.01 -13.59 45.66
CA HIS A 395 -22.22 -13.97 44.89
C HIS A 395 -21.90 -14.95 43.76
N GLU A 396 -20.67 -14.89 43.25
CA GLU A 396 -20.08 -15.87 42.36
C GLU A 396 -18.89 -16.48 43.09
N SER A 397 -18.74 -17.81 43.03
CA SER A 397 -17.57 -18.45 43.64
C SER A 397 -16.31 -18.11 42.85
N ARG A 398 -15.14 -18.10 43.51
CA ARG A 398 -13.87 -17.86 42.82
C ARG A 398 -13.56 -18.94 41.77
N ALA A 399 -14.06 -20.15 41.97
CA ALA A 399 -13.89 -21.25 41.01
C ALA A 399 -14.70 -20.99 39.73
N ASP A 400 -15.97 -20.60 39.87
CA ASP A 400 -16.84 -20.28 38.73
C ASP A 400 -16.32 -19.07 37.95
N HIS A 401 -15.88 -18.03 38.67
CA HIS A 401 -15.24 -16.86 38.08
C HIS A 401 -13.97 -17.23 37.29
N ARG A 402 -13.15 -18.15 37.80
CA ARG A 402 -11.97 -18.67 37.11
C ARG A 402 -12.34 -19.42 35.83
N VAL A 403 -13.35 -20.29 35.87
CA VAL A 403 -13.85 -21.04 34.70
C VAL A 403 -14.31 -20.07 33.61
N ARG A 404 -15.08 -19.04 33.97
CA ARG A 404 -15.52 -18.01 33.00
C ARG A 404 -14.38 -17.16 32.47
N THR A 405 -13.38 -16.88 33.31
CA THR A 405 -12.17 -16.16 32.88
C THR A 405 -11.39 -16.99 31.85
N LEU A 406 -11.23 -18.29 32.06
CA LEU A 406 -10.64 -19.21 31.08
C LEU A 406 -11.44 -19.22 29.77
N ALA A 407 -12.76 -19.37 29.85
CA ALA A 407 -13.63 -19.35 28.68
C ALA A 407 -13.52 -18.03 27.88
N ALA A 408 -13.40 -16.89 28.57
CA ALA A 408 -13.21 -15.59 27.93
C ALA A 408 -11.82 -15.43 27.27
N LEU A 409 -10.79 -16.11 27.79
CA LEU A 409 -9.43 -16.09 27.26
C LEU A 409 -9.21 -17.09 26.12
N GLU A 410 -10.11 -18.06 25.93
CA GLU A 410 -9.95 -19.17 24.97
C GLU A 410 -9.73 -18.67 23.53
N ALA A 411 -10.46 -17.65 23.10
CA ALA A 411 -10.32 -17.06 21.77
C ALA A 411 -8.96 -16.38 21.53
N LEU A 412 -8.17 -16.16 22.60
CA LEU A 412 -6.84 -15.58 22.54
C LEU A 412 -5.73 -16.63 22.69
N THR A 413 -6.05 -17.91 22.84
CA THR A 413 -5.05 -18.97 23.06
C THR A 413 -4.01 -18.99 21.94
N LEU A 414 -2.73 -18.96 22.32
CA LEU A 414 -1.61 -19.04 21.40
C LEU A 414 -1.43 -20.48 20.94
N ALA A 415 -1.32 -20.66 19.62
CA ALA A 415 -0.93 -21.95 19.06
C ALA A 415 0.57 -22.18 19.31
N PRO A 416 0.98 -23.28 19.96
CA PRO A 416 2.38 -23.64 20.05
C PRO A 416 2.93 -23.94 18.65
N TRP A 417 4.23 -23.69 18.46
CA TRP A 417 4.96 -24.03 17.25
C TRP A 417 4.82 -25.53 17.00
N PRO A 418 4.28 -25.94 15.84
CA PRO A 418 3.83 -27.32 15.66
C PRO A 418 4.91 -28.27 15.11
N PHE A 419 6.12 -27.77 14.87
CA PHE A 419 7.23 -28.50 14.27
C PHE A 419 8.37 -28.67 15.27
N ASP A 420 9.17 -29.72 15.10
CA ASP A 420 10.29 -29.99 16.01
C ASP A 420 11.41 -28.94 15.87
N GLY A 421 11.58 -28.35 14.68
CA GLY A 421 12.56 -27.29 14.42
C GLY A 421 12.13 -26.37 13.27
N ALA A 422 13.13 -25.80 12.59
CA ALA A 422 12.92 -24.97 11.41
C ALA A 422 12.24 -25.71 10.26
N ILE A 423 11.46 -24.97 9.48
CA ILE A 423 10.84 -25.44 8.25
C ILE A 423 11.18 -24.51 7.09
N ALA A 424 11.18 -25.06 5.88
CA ALA A 424 11.05 -24.32 4.64
C ALA A 424 9.61 -24.45 4.12
N TRP A 425 9.02 -23.35 3.70
CA TRP A 425 7.66 -23.29 3.18
C TRP A 425 7.62 -22.45 1.90
N ARG A 426 6.74 -22.78 0.95
CA ARG A 426 6.54 -21.99 -0.26
C ARG A 426 5.05 -21.74 -0.49
N GLU A 427 4.75 -20.55 -0.99
CA GLU A 427 3.37 -20.12 -1.24
C GLU A 427 2.97 -20.42 -2.69
N GLY A 428 2.46 -21.63 -2.92
CA GLY A 428 2.08 -22.12 -4.25
C GLY A 428 2.96 -23.26 -4.73
N GLU A 429 2.72 -23.69 -5.96
CA GLU A 429 3.38 -24.87 -6.55
C GLU A 429 4.42 -24.50 -7.63
N GLN A 430 4.59 -23.22 -7.95
CA GLN A 430 5.49 -22.83 -9.03
C GLN A 430 6.97 -23.06 -8.63
N PRO A 431 7.80 -23.64 -9.51
CA PRO A 431 9.17 -24.03 -9.16
C PRO A 431 10.12 -22.87 -8.88
N ASP A 432 9.82 -21.67 -9.38
CA ASP A 432 10.64 -20.46 -9.30
C ASP A 432 10.39 -19.62 -8.03
N GLN A 433 9.41 -20.02 -7.22
CA GLN A 433 9.06 -19.30 -6.00
C GLN A 433 10.10 -19.51 -4.89
N PRO A 434 10.41 -18.44 -4.12
CA PRO A 434 11.35 -18.56 -3.02
C PRO A 434 10.77 -19.42 -1.88
N TRP A 435 11.64 -20.19 -1.25
CA TRP A 435 11.39 -20.81 0.04
C TRP A 435 11.44 -19.76 1.15
N HIS A 436 10.48 -19.78 2.04
CA HIS A 436 10.40 -19.02 3.26
C HIS A 436 10.85 -19.91 4.43
N VAL A 437 11.82 -19.45 5.21
CA VAL A 437 12.37 -20.22 6.34
C VAL A 437 11.80 -19.68 7.65
N ILE A 438 11.15 -20.55 8.41
CA ILE A 438 10.48 -20.20 9.67
C ILE A 438 10.86 -21.19 10.76
N GLU A 439 11.15 -20.70 11.96
CA GLU A 439 11.40 -21.51 13.15
C GLU A 439 10.78 -20.81 14.36
N ASP A 440 10.06 -21.53 15.22
CA ASP A 440 9.52 -20.98 16.49
C ASP A 440 8.71 -19.67 16.31
N TRP A 441 7.88 -19.60 15.26
CA TRP A 441 7.15 -18.40 14.83
C TRP A 441 8.03 -17.18 14.54
N CYS A 442 9.28 -17.42 14.11
CA CYS A 442 10.25 -16.43 13.69
C CYS A 442 10.55 -16.62 12.20
N TYR A 443 10.39 -15.57 11.40
CA TYR A 443 10.79 -15.59 9.99
C TYR A 443 12.29 -15.31 9.85
N LEU A 444 13.04 -16.31 9.40
CA LEU A 444 14.50 -16.27 9.28
C LEU A 444 14.99 -15.71 7.94
N GLY A 445 14.16 -15.79 6.90
CA GLY A 445 14.48 -15.24 5.58
C GLY A 445 13.87 -16.03 4.43
N SER A 446 14.34 -15.73 3.21
CA SER A 446 13.93 -16.41 1.99
C SER A 446 15.15 -16.95 1.23
N ALA A 447 15.00 -18.10 0.59
CA ALA A 447 16.04 -18.81 -0.16
C ALA A 447 15.50 -19.32 -1.50
N ARG A 448 16.35 -19.45 -2.53
CA ARG A 448 15.94 -20.00 -3.83
C ARG A 448 15.98 -21.53 -3.85
N THR A 449 16.83 -22.11 -3.01
CA THR A 449 16.99 -23.57 -2.90
C THR A 449 16.84 -24.02 -1.45
N LEU A 450 16.53 -25.31 -1.24
CA LEU A 450 16.48 -25.89 0.10
C LEU A 450 17.86 -25.86 0.78
N ALA A 451 18.96 -26.01 0.03
CA ALA A 451 20.31 -25.92 0.58
C ALA A 451 20.62 -24.50 1.10
N GLU A 452 20.20 -23.45 0.37
CA GLU A 452 20.28 -22.07 0.86
C GLU A 452 19.39 -21.85 2.10
N ALA A 453 18.21 -22.49 2.13
CA ALA A 453 17.28 -22.40 3.24
C ALA A 453 17.88 -22.96 4.55
N GLU A 454 18.61 -24.07 4.48
CA GLU A 454 19.33 -24.63 5.64
C GLU A 454 20.35 -23.64 6.22
N GLY A 455 21.03 -22.87 5.37
CA GLY A 455 22.00 -21.85 5.80
C GLY A 455 21.38 -20.71 6.64
N LEU A 456 20.08 -20.42 6.45
CA LEU A 456 19.37 -19.36 7.19
C LEU A 456 19.08 -19.74 8.65
N THR A 457 19.17 -21.03 8.99
CA THR A 457 18.96 -21.51 10.36
C THR A 457 20.07 -21.08 11.32
N ALA A 458 21.16 -20.45 10.85
CA ALA A 458 22.31 -20.05 11.67
C ALA A 458 22.02 -18.95 12.73
N LEU A 459 20.91 -18.22 12.64
CA LEU A 459 20.54 -17.15 13.59
C LEU A 459 19.57 -17.64 14.68
N PRO A 460 19.62 -17.15 15.93
CA PRO A 460 18.71 -17.59 16.98
C PRO A 460 17.27 -17.16 16.66
N ALA A 461 16.36 -18.14 16.54
CA ALA A 461 14.93 -17.88 16.39
C ALA A 461 14.35 -17.33 17.70
N ARG A 462 13.59 -16.24 17.60
CA ARG A 462 12.80 -15.69 18.71
C ARG A 462 11.40 -15.44 18.22
N PHE A 463 10.42 -15.80 19.05
CA PHE A 463 9.01 -15.60 18.75
C PHE A 463 8.76 -14.18 18.25
N ASP A 464 8.16 -14.07 17.06
CA ASP A 464 7.83 -12.80 16.45
C ASP A 464 6.31 -12.63 16.33
N MET A 465 5.78 -11.61 17.00
CA MET A 465 4.33 -11.35 17.02
C MET A 465 3.74 -11.17 15.61
N ASN A 466 4.44 -10.48 14.70
CA ASN A 466 3.92 -10.26 13.34
C ASN A 466 3.92 -11.56 12.54
N THR A 467 5.00 -12.34 12.62
CA THR A 467 5.10 -13.65 11.97
C THR A 467 4.01 -14.60 12.48
N TYR A 468 3.76 -14.64 13.79
CA TYR A 468 2.66 -15.39 14.37
C TYR A 468 1.30 -14.93 13.83
N GLN A 469 1.02 -13.63 13.81
CA GLN A 469 -0.24 -13.08 13.29
C GLN A 469 -0.45 -13.39 11.80
N ILE A 470 0.62 -13.44 11.02
CA ILE A 470 0.57 -13.78 9.59
C ILE A 470 0.33 -15.29 9.40
N LEU A 471 1.02 -16.17 10.14
CA LEU A 471 1.03 -17.61 9.87
C LEU A 471 0.02 -18.43 10.66
N ALA A 472 -0.33 -18.04 11.89
CA ALA A 472 -1.24 -18.81 12.74
C ALA A 472 -2.61 -19.06 12.08
N PRO A 473 -3.23 -18.09 11.37
CA PRO A 473 -4.47 -18.35 10.62
C PRO A 473 -4.33 -19.39 9.50
N HIS A 474 -3.11 -19.62 8.99
CA HIS A 474 -2.80 -20.51 7.87
C HIS A 474 -2.10 -21.81 8.32
N LEU A 475 -2.14 -22.14 9.62
CA LEU A 475 -1.39 -23.25 10.21
C LEU A 475 -1.67 -24.61 9.56
N ALA A 476 -2.92 -24.87 9.15
CA ALA A 476 -3.28 -26.12 8.49
C ALA A 476 -2.58 -26.28 7.13
N SER A 477 -2.53 -25.21 6.34
CA SER A 477 -1.82 -25.18 5.05
C SER A 477 -0.31 -25.30 5.26
N LEU A 478 0.24 -24.60 6.26
CA LEU A 478 1.65 -24.68 6.63
C LEU A 478 2.04 -26.12 6.99
N ARG A 479 1.26 -26.80 7.84
CA ARG A 479 1.50 -28.21 8.22
C ARG A 479 1.47 -29.17 7.04
N ALA A 480 0.64 -28.92 6.05
CA ALA A 480 0.49 -29.80 4.89
C ALA A 480 1.64 -29.68 3.87
N THR A 481 2.30 -28.52 3.81
CA THR A 481 3.22 -28.17 2.71
C THR A 481 4.63 -27.81 3.16
N ALA A 482 4.85 -27.63 4.46
CA ALA A 482 6.16 -27.35 5.02
C ALA A 482 7.11 -28.54 4.87
N VAL A 483 8.35 -28.23 4.49
CA VAL A 483 9.46 -29.17 4.45
C VAL A 483 10.30 -28.96 5.71
N PRO A 484 10.42 -29.95 6.60
CA PRO A 484 11.33 -29.86 7.74
C PRO A 484 12.77 -29.64 7.27
N LEU A 485 13.46 -28.69 7.90
CA LEU A 485 14.90 -28.51 7.72
C LEU A 485 15.65 -29.21 8.85
N ALA A 486 16.86 -29.70 8.57
CA ALA A 486 17.72 -30.28 9.60
C ALA A 486 18.25 -29.18 10.55
N SER A 487 17.41 -28.72 11.50
CA SER A 487 17.83 -27.82 12.57
C SER A 487 18.21 -28.63 13.81
N ALA A 488 19.52 -28.77 14.07
CA ALA A 488 20.04 -29.32 15.31
C ALA A 488 20.28 -28.17 16.30
N ARG A 489 19.26 -27.75 17.05
CA ARG A 489 19.42 -26.72 18.09
C ARG A 489 18.71 -27.05 19.40
N PRO A 490 19.43 -27.04 20.53
CA PRO A 490 18.82 -26.87 21.84
C PRO A 490 18.48 -25.38 22.05
N PHE A 491 17.21 -25.07 22.27
CA PHE A 491 16.78 -23.74 22.71
C PHE A 491 17.22 -23.51 24.17
N VAL A 492 18.02 -22.48 24.43
CA VAL A 492 18.39 -22.05 25.78
C VAL A 492 17.91 -20.62 26.00
N LEU A 493 16.88 -20.46 26.83
CA LEU A 493 16.40 -19.15 27.27
C LEU A 493 17.41 -18.54 28.25
N THR A 494 18.40 -17.80 27.76
CA THR A 494 19.26 -16.99 28.63
C THR A 494 18.47 -15.78 29.11
N ALA A 495 18.03 -15.83 30.37
CA ALA A 495 17.48 -14.66 31.04
C ALA A 495 18.51 -13.53 30.97
N GLN A 496 18.16 -12.39 30.36
CA GLN A 496 19.01 -11.21 30.43
C GLN A 496 19.00 -10.71 31.88
N VAL A 497 20.06 -11.03 32.62
CA VAL A 497 20.35 -10.36 33.89
C VAL A 497 20.89 -8.98 33.53
N THR A 498 20.04 -7.96 33.59
CA THR A 498 20.52 -6.57 33.58
C THR A 498 21.36 -6.40 34.85
N PRO A 499 22.65 -6.02 34.77
CA PRO A 499 23.42 -5.74 35.97
C PRO A 499 22.75 -4.59 36.72
N ILE A 500 22.31 -4.85 37.94
CA ILE A 500 21.86 -3.82 38.86
C ILE A 500 23.12 -3.04 39.22
N THR A 501 23.29 -1.83 38.66
CA THR A 501 24.30 -0.90 39.16
C THR A 501 23.92 -0.56 40.60
N PRO A 502 24.73 -0.91 41.61
CA PRO A 502 24.41 -0.56 42.99
C PRO A 502 24.37 0.96 43.10
N ILE A 503 23.25 1.49 43.56
CA ILE A 503 23.15 2.88 43.99
C ILE A 503 24.08 3.00 45.20
N THR A 504 25.27 3.56 45.01
CA THR A 504 26.12 3.98 46.12
C THR A 504 25.40 5.09 46.87
N THR A 505 24.74 4.72 47.96
CA THR A 505 24.27 5.63 48.99
C THR A 505 25.50 6.34 49.56
N ARG A 506 25.76 7.58 49.14
CA ARG A 506 26.73 8.44 49.82
C ARG A 506 26.13 8.82 51.17
N ILE A 507 26.47 8.04 52.19
CA ILE A 507 26.35 8.47 53.59
C ILE A 507 27.44 9.54 53.78
N ALA A 508 27.03 10.80 53.83
CA ALA A 508 27.90 11.88 54.26
C ALA A 508 28.07 11.79 55.78
N THR A 509 29.21 11.29 56.23
CA THR A 509 29.67 11.45 57.60
C THR A 509 30.00 12.92 57.85
N THR A 510 29.21 13.56 58.72
CA THR A 510 29.47 14.89 59.26
C THR A 510 30.66 14.84 60.23
N GLY A 511 31.74 15.50 59.86
CA GLY A 511 32.81 15.92 60.76
C GLY A 511 33.32 17.27 60.29
N GLU A 512 32.75 18.35 60.80
CA GLU A 512 33.27 19.71 60.66
C GLU A 512 33.62 20.24 62.05
N THR A 513 34.90 20.56 62.22
CA THR A 513 35.37 21.60 63.14
C THR A 513 35.02 22.97 62.58
N GLU A 514 34.39 23.79 63.42
CA GLU A 514 34.10 25.23 63.28
C GLU A 514 35.28 26.07 62.74
N PRO A 515 35.01 27.19 62.04
CA PRO A 515 34.85 28.46 62.77
C PRO A 515 33.83 29.49 62.22
N ALA A 516 33.31 30.26 63.19
CA ALA A 516 32.97 31.69 63.17
C ALA A 516 31.74 32.23 62.37
N ALA A 517 30.83 32.81 63.18
CA ALA A 517 29.61 33.59 62.90
C ALA A 517 29.89 34.94 62.18
N THR A 518 29.01 35.73 61.55
CA THR A 518 27.53 36.00 61.52
C THR A 518 27.29 37.09 60.41
N PRO A 519 26.09 37.69 60.13
CA PRO A 519 24.81 37.16 59.62
C PRO A 519 24.20 37.92 58.39
N ARG A 520 23.16 37.29 57.80
CA ARG A 520 21.92 37.83 57.15
C ARG A 520 21.98 38.89 56.03
N ALA A 521 21.36 38.55 54.88
CA ALA A 521 20.28 39.35 54.27
C ALA A 521 19.47 38.52 53.24
N THR A 522 18.14 38.58 53.38
CA THR A 522 17.11 38.17 52.41
C THR A 522 17.07 39.12 51.20
N LEU A 523 16.76 38.62 49.99
CA LEU A 523 15.69 39.15 49.10
C LEU A 523 15.63 38.44 47.73
N ARG A 524 14.37 38.27 47.28
CA ARG A 524 13.92 37.87 45.93
C ARG A 524 14.42 38.86 44.86
N ARG A 525 14.54 38.44 43.58
CA ARG A 525 13.58 38.72 42.47
C ARG A 525 14.19 38.49 41.07
N THR A 526 13.38 37.83 40.24
CA THR A 526 13.08 38.08 38.82
C THR A 526 14.19 38.29 37.78
N VAL A 527 14.08 37.44 36.74
CA VAL A 527 14.61 37.60 35.37
C VAL A 527 13.93 38.76 34.65
N PRO A 528 14.64 39.54 33.83
CA PRO A 528 14.03 40.29 32.73
C PRO A 528 14.38 39.65 31.37
N ALA A 529 13.37 39.62 30.51
CA ALA A 529 13.50 39.48 29.07
C ALA A 529 13.90 40.82 28.44
N THR A 530 14.61 40.80 27.31
CA THR A 530 14.33 41.60 26.09
C THR A 530 15.45 41.39 25.05
N ASP A 531 15.06 40.75 23.95
CA ASP A 531 14.95 41.33 22.60
C ASP A 531 16.07 42.17 21.95
N VAL A 532 16.27 41.86 20.65
CA VAL A 532 16.50 42.74 19.49
C VAL A 532 17.92 42.84 18.88
N GLN A 533 17.94 42.46 17.59
CA GLN A 533 18.70 42.97 16.42
C GLN A 533 20.07 42.40 16.00
N SER A 534 20.01 41.70 14.86
CA SER A 534 20.76 41.90 13.60
C SER A 534 22.26 42.26 13.64
N SER A 535 23.09 41.49 12.94
CA SER A 535 23.51 41.78 11.55
C SER A 535 24.80 41.02 11.15
N LEU A 536 24.89 40.73 9.84
CA LEU A 536 26.08 40.64 8.97
C LEU A 536 27.04 39.42 9.05
N PHE A 537 27.08 38.74 7.89
CA PHE A 537 28.18 38.12 7.15
C PHE A 537 29.37 37.46 7.88
N GLY A 538 29.61 36.20 7.49
CA GLY A 538 30.83 35.41 7.68
C GLY A 538 30.62 34.02 7.11
#